data_AF-D1C4G0-F1
#
_entry.id   AF-D1C4G0-F1
#
_cell.length_a   1.000
_cell.length_b   1.000
_cell.length_c   1.000
_cell.angle_alpha   90.00
_cell.angle_beta   90.00
_cell.angle_gamma   90.00
#
_symmetry.space_group_name_H-M   'P 1'
#
loop_
_entity.id
_entity.type
_entity.pdbx_description
1 polymer ?
#
loop_
_entity_poly.entity_id
_entity_poly.type
_entity_poly.pdbx_seq_one_letter_code
_entity_poly.pdbx_strand_id
1 'polypeptide(L)'
;MRVLRWLFLFVLLGAVLAPTSGARAENPSAPEDLEMPRYFAETGFWVQGPFRKYWETRGGLFIFGYPITGVFEQDGFLRQYFERAVFEYHPEFAGTPYEVLLMRLGAIRVEGRESEEPFQPIPPFPDNPDHRYYAETGHSLSYGFKNYWDANGGLMNFGFPLSQEFDERNQPPPAGDGEVHTVQYFERARFEWHPEYRGTPYEVLLGLLGTEYLQVRGAPEDALARQDPTLPPPDPIRNLRHGPHVGYGFNVFLWGDDQSDALNQKAHEMVKAAGFSWVRVQAQWRELEPAPGSYNPSGLDRIVDSAARNGVKLLVSVVKSPEWAGANGGVPEDPARFEELMRFLAERYRGRVHAWEIWNEQNLAFEMGGYVDIGRYVNLLKAGYTGVKAGDPSAIVVFGGLTPTGVNDPTIAIDDVSYLRQIYSFNDGEVKQYYDVLGAHPGSNNNPPDALWPTQPGPGPNWRDHESFYFRRIEQLRQVMIEHGEAGKQIWLTEFGWTTANQAPGYEYGNQISEEAQAEYLVRAFQMARQYYPWMGVMFVWNLNFSVVTPPEDEKHPWSVLYSDWTPRPSYTALQQMPK
;
A
#
# COMPACT_ATOMS: atom_id res chain seq x y z
N MET A 1 -0.39 -19.90 -50.98
CA MET A 1 0.81 -19.10 -51.34
C MET A 1 0.41 -17.64 -51.35
N ARG A 2 1.30 -16.78 -50.81
CA ARG A 2 1.16 -15.34 -50.47
C ARG A 2 0.43 -14.49 -51.52
N VAL A 3 -0.16 -13.35 -51.08
CA VAL A 3 -0.05 -11.96 -51.63
C VAL A 3 -1.15 -11.03 -51.03
N LEU A 4 -0.73 -10.07 -50.18
CA LEU A 4 -0.93 -8.58 -50.20
C LEU A 4 -2.20 -8.05 -49.49
N ARG A 5 -2.12 -7.38 -48.32
CA ARG A 5 -1.77 -5.96 -48.05
C ARG A 5 -2.46 -4.93 -48.96
N TRP A 6 -3.46 -4.21 -48.42
CA TRP A 6 -3.77 -2.82 -48.77
C TRP A 6 -4.26 -2.02 -47.54
N LEU A 7 -3.70 -0.82 -47.43
CA LEU A 7 -3.96 0.30 -46.51
C LEU A 7 -4.62 1.41 -47.33
N PHE A 8 -5.62 2.12 -46.79
CA PHE A 8 -5.98 3.53 -47.08
C PHE A 8 -6.94 3.98 -45.96
N LEU A 9 -6.64 4.92 -45.05
CA LEU A 9 -6.37 6.36 -45.14
C LEU A 9 -7.56 7.19 -45.69
N PHE A 10 -8.23 7.94 -44.81
CA PHE A 10 -9.03 9.11 -45.17
C PHE A 10 -8.55 10.34 -44.38
N VAL A 11 -8.34 11.41 -45.14
CA VAL A 11 -7.98 12.78 -44.75
C VAL A 11 -9.27 13.59 -44.59
N LEU A 12 -9.35 14.46 -43.58
CA LEU A 12 -10.29 15.60 -43.59
C LEU A 12 -9.54 16.86 -43.14
N LEU A 13 -9.58 17.85 -44.03
CA LEU A 13 -8.91 19.16 -43.94
C LEU A 13 -9.73 20.14 -43.09
N GLY A 14 -9.02 21.10 -42.49
CA GLY A 14 -9.49 22.06 -41.50
C GLY A 14 -10.59 23.04 -41.90
N ALA A 15 -11.39 23.40 -40.89
CA ALA A 15 -12.01 24.72 -40.76
C ALA A 15 -11.49 25.35 -39.47
N VAL A 16 -10.82 26.49 -39.61
CA VAL A 16 -10.27 27.30 -38.51
C VAL A 16 -11.42 28.04 -37.83
N LEU A 17 -11.70 27.69 -36.58
CA LEU A 17 -12.41 28.54 -35.63
C LEU A 17 -11.52 28.66 -34.38
N ALA A 18 -11.22 29.90 -34.01
CA ALA A 18 -10.39 30.24 -32.86
C ALA A 18 -10.96 29.63 -31.56
N PRO A 19 -10.14 28.98 -30.72
CA PRO A 19 -10.59 28.59 -29.40
C PRO A 19 -10.61 29.83 -28.50
N THR A 20 -11.80 30.24 -28.10
CA THR A 20 -11.98 31.00 -26.88
C THR A 20 -11.38 30.18 -25.74
N SER A 21 -10.55 30.80 -24.92
CA SER A 21 -9.93 30.22 -23.73
C SER A 21 -10.99 29.86 -22.69
N GLY A 22 -11.66 28.73 -22.89
CA GLY A 22 -12.31 27.98 -21.83
C GLY A 22 -11.23 27.21 -21.10
N ALA A 23 -11.10 27.46 -19.79
CA ALA A 23 -10.25 26.67 -18.91
C ALA A 23 -10.49 25.19 -19.19
N ARG A 24 -9.45 24.51 -19.68
CA ARG A 24 -9.43 23.06 -19.80
C ARG A 24 -9.51 22.57 -18.36
N ALA A 25 -10.67 22.08 -17.95
CA ALA A 25 -10.76 21.27 -16.75
C ALA A 25 -9.74 20.15 -16.96
N GLU A 26 -8.66 20.15 -16.18
CA GLU A 26 -7.78 19.01 -16.08
C GLU A 26 -8.68 17.83 -15.74
N ASN A 27 -8.64 16.78 -16.58
CA ASN A 27 -9.20 15.51 -16.17
C ASN A 27 -8.60 15.21 -14.79
N PRO A 28 -9.40 14.91 -13.76
CA PRO A 28 -8.82 14.41 -12.52
C PRO A 28 -7.95 13.23 -12.93
N SER A 29 -6.64 13.33 -12.68
CA SER A 29 -5.72 12.22 -12.83
C SER A 29 -6.38 11.03 -12.13
N ALA A 30 -6.71 9.97 -12.87
CA ALA A 30 -7.17 8.72 -12.28
C ALA A 30 -6.16 8.38 -11.17
N PRO A 31 -6.58 8.21 -9.90
CA PRO A 31 -5.63 8.04 -8.81
C PRO A 31 -4.72 6.83 -9.09
N GLU A 32 -3.40 6.98 -8.98
CA GLU A 32 -2.45 5.86 -9.10
C GLU A 32 -2.69 4.75 -8.05
N ASP A 33 -3.50 5.00 -7.02
CA ASP A 33 -4.03 3.99 -6.09
C ASP A 33 -4.85 2.88 -6.80
N LEU A 34 -5.35 3.14 -8.00
CA LEU A 34 -6.15 2.18 -8.76
C LEU A 34 -5.34 1.02 -9.37
N GLU A 35 -4.01 1.11 -9.44
CA GLU A 35 -3.15 0.00 -9.92
C GLU A 35 -2.51 -0.80 -8.76
N MET A 36 -2.65 -0.37 -7.50
CA MET A 36 -2.09 -1.11 -6.36
C MET A 36 -2.75 -2.49 -6.20
N PRO A 37 -2.22 -3.44 -5.42
CA PRO A 37 -2.91 -4.71 -5.21
C PRO A 37 -4.08 -4.59 -4.24
N ARG A 38 -5.20 -5.24 -4.58
CA ARG A 38 -6.37 -5.40 -3.71
C ARG A 38 -6.68 -6.88 -3.55
N TYR A 39 -6.71 -7.36 -2.31
CA TYR A 39 -7.08 -8.74 -1.99
C TYR A 39 -8.58 -8.87 -1.78
N PHE A 40 -9.17 -9.94 -2.31
CA PHE A 40 -10.57 -10.31 -2.08
C PHE A 40 -10.61 -11.60 -1.27
N ALA A 41 -10.97 -11.50 0.01
CA ALA A 41 -10.97 -12.65 0.93
C ALA A 41 -12.04 -13.70 0.58
N GLU A 42 -13.11 -13.25 -0.08
CA GLU A 42 -14.22 -14.07 -0.54
C GLU A 42 -13.74 -15.18 -1.49
N THR A 43 -12.86 -14.85 -2.44
CA THR A 43 -12.34 -15.80 -3.42
C THR A 43 -10.88 -16.18 -3.17
N GLY A 44 -10.12 -15.32 -2.49
CA GLY A 44 -8.72 -15.53 -2.14
C GLY A 44 -7.73 -15.09 -3.23
N PHE A 45 -8.11 -14.10 -4.04
CA PHE A 45 -7.29 -13.60 -5.15
C PHE A 45 -7.03 -12.10 -5.06
N TRP A 46 -5.88 -11.69 -5.57
CA TRP A 46 -5.51 -10.29 -5.75
C TRP A 46 -5.93 -9.77 -7.13
N VAL A 47 -6.32 -8.50 -7.20
CA VAL A 47 -6.40 -7.74 -8.45
C VAL A 47 -5.45 -6.55 -8.34
N GLN A 48 -4.63 -6.34 -9.35
CA GLN A 48 -3.59 -5.29 -9.35
C GLN A 48 -3.34 -4.77 -10.78
N GLY A 49 -2.47 -3.77 -10.89
CA GLY A 49 -2.02 -3.22 -12.16
C GLY A 49 -3.18 -2.72 -13.04
N PRO A 50 -3.04 -2.85 -14.37
CA PRO A 50 -4.08 -2.46 -15.33
C PRO A 50 -5.43 -3.14 -15.09
N PHE A 51 -5.45 -4.39 -14.62
CA PHE A 51 -6.71 -5.08 -14.34
C PHE A 51 -7.45 -4.48 -13.16
N ARG A 52 -6.78 -4.09 -12.07
CA ARG A 52 -7.48 -3.39 -10.96
C ARG A 52 -8.01 -2.05 -11.41
N LYS A 53 -7.20 -1.28 -12.13
CA LYS A 53 -7.63 0.02 -12.65
C LYS A 53 -8.83 -0.10 -13.56
N TYR A 54 -8.84 -1.08 -14.46
CA TYR A 54 -9.99 -1.35 -15.31
C TYR A 54 -11.21 -1.75 -14.46
N TRP A 55 -11.05 -2.69 -13.53
CA TRP A 55 -12.13 -3.15 -12.65
C TRP A 55 -12.76 -1.99 -11.88
N GLU A 56 -11.97 -1.18 -11.18
CA GLU A 56 -12.45 -0.05 -10.35
C GLU A 56 -13.13 1.05 -11.19
N THR A 57 -12.61 1.33 -12.39
CA THR A 57 -13.10 2.45 -13.22
C THR A 57 -14.24 2.08 -14.17
N ARG A 58 -14.51 0.78 -14.37
CA ARG A 58 -15.50 0.29 -15.36
C ARG A 58 -16.71 -0.41 -14.76
N GLY A 59 -16.83 -0.48 -13.44
CA GLY A 59 -18.05 -0.95 -12.77
C GLY A 59 -17.83 -1.88 -11.58
N GLY A 60 -16.58 -2.26 -11.31
CA GLY A 60 -16.17 -2.99 -10.13
C GLY A 60 -16.97 -4.27 -9.89
N LEU A 61 -17.28 -4.51 -8.62
CA LEU A 61 -17.98 -5.71 -8.16
C LEU A 61 -19.35 -5.86 -8.84
N PHE A 62 -20.05 -4.75 -9.07
CA PHE A 62 -21.41 -4.74 -9.61
C PHE A 62 -21.45 -5.25 -11.06
N ILE A 63 -20.45 -4.91 -11.88
CA ILE A 63 -20.40 -5.30 -13.30
C ILE A 63 -19.58 -6.58 -13.50
N PHE A 64 -18.42 -6.72 -12.87
CA PHE A 64 -17.50 -7.83 -13.18
C PHE A 64 -17.56 -8.97 -12.16
N GLY A 65 -18.05 -8.72 -10.95
CA GLY A 65 -17.97 -9.66 -9.84
C GLY A 65 -16.57 -9.78 -9.24
N TYR A 66 -16.40 -10.79 -8.39
CA TYR A 66 -15.11 -11.11 -7.76
C TYR A 66 -14.12 -11.73 -8.75
N PRO A 67 -12.80 -11.55 -8.56
CA PRO A 67 -11.79 -12.35 -9.27
C PRO A 67 -11.90 -13.82 -8.84
N ILE A 68 -11.84 -14.73 -9.79
CA ILE A 68 -11.94 -16.19 -9.56
C ILE A 68 -10.67 -16.95 -9.96
N THR A 69 -9.64 -16.22 -10.43
CA THR A 69 -8.28 -16.72 -10.70
C THR A 69 -7.24 -15.65 -10.36
N GLY A 70 -5.97 -16.07 -10.24
CA GLY A 70 -4.81 -15.20 -10.44
C GLY A 70 -4.67 -14.76 -11.91
N VAL A 71 -3.66 -13.94 -12.20
CA VAL A 71 -3.29 -13.58 -13.59
C VAL A 71 -2.46 -14.70 -14.20
N PHE A 72 -2.79 -15.14 -15.41
CA PHE A 72 -2.06 -16.19 -16.12
C PHE A 72 -2.06 -15.95 -17.63
N GLU A 73 -1.15 -16.60 -18.35
CA GLU A 73 -1.10 -16.54 -19.81
C GLU A 73 -2.02 -17.60 -20.45
N GLN A 74 -2.85 -17.18 -21.40
CA GLN A 74 -3.68 -18.08 -22.20
C GLN A 74 -3.89 -17.48 -23.60
N ASP A 75 -3.71 -18.30 -24.63
CA ASP A 75 -3.84 -17.93 -26.05
C ASP A 75 -3.00 -16.68 -26.45
N GLY A 76 -1.86 -16.47 -25.78
CA GLY A 76 -0.94 -15.34 -26.04
C GLY A 76 -1.30 -14.03 -25.35
N PHE A 77 -2.29 -14.03 -24.46
CA PHE A 77 -2.67 -12.87 -23.65
C PHE A 77 -2.50 -13.18 -22.17
N LEU A 78 -2.09 -12.19 -21.38
CA LEU A 78 -2.27 -12.24 -19.93
C LEU A 78 -3.76 -12.02 -19.66
N ARG A 79 -4.35 -12.93 -18.88
CA ARG A 79 -5.76 -12.93 -18.53
C ARG A 79 -5.97 -13.05 -17.03
N GLN A 80 -7.07 -12.48 -16.55
CA GLN A 80 -7.63 -12.77 -15.24
C GLN A 80 -9.14 -12.95 -15.37
N TYR A 81 -9.65 -14.00 -14.72
CA TYR A 81 -11.07 -14.32 -14.79
C TYR A 81 -11.78 -13.72 -13.59
N PHE A 82 -12.95 -13.17 -13.84
CA PHE A 82 -13.90 -12.68 -12.86
C PHE A 82 -15.21 -13.45 -13.02
N GLU A 83 -16.12 -13.38 -12.04
CA GLU A 83 -17.39 -14.12 -12.10
C GLU A 83 -18.19 -13.84 -13.39
N ARG A 84 -18.19 -12.58 -13.88
CA ARG A 84 -19.02 -12.15 -15.01
C ARG A 84 -18.24 -11.84 -16.28
N ALA A 85 -16.90 -11.83 -16.23
CA ALA A 85 -16.07 -11.40 -17.35
C ALA A 85 -14.67 -12.03 -17.33
N VAL A 86 -13.99 -12.02 -18.47
CA VAL A 86 -12.56 -12.34 -18.57
C VAL A 86 -11.84 -11.11 -19.13
N PHE A 87 -10.84 -10.63 -18.39
CA PHE A 87 -10.03 -9.49 -18.77
C PHE A 87 -8.81 -9.98 -19.54
N GLU A 88 -8.47 -9.30 -20.62
CA GLU A 88 -7.29 -9.55 -21.46
C GLU A 88 -6.43 -8.28 -21.51
N TYR A 89 -5.13 -8.45 -21.27
CA TYR A 89 -4.17 -7.35 -21.40
C TYR A 89 -3.63 -7.27 -22.84
N HIS A 90 -3.68 -6.06 -23.41
CA HIS A 90 -3.22 -5.75 -24.76
C HIS A 90 -2.02 -4.80 -24.71
N PRO A 91 -0.77 -5.32 -24.80
CA PRO A 91 0.44 -4.50 -24.67
C PRO A 91 0.56 -3.43 -25.75
N GLU A 92 0.01 -3.64 -26.94
CA GLU A 92 -0.03 -2.67 -28.05
C GLU A 92 -0.83 -1.41 -27.71
N PHE A 93 -1.70 -1.47 -26.70
CA PHE A 93 -2.53 -0.36 -26.24
C PHE A 93 -2.12 0.17 -24.86
N ALA A 94 -0.94 -0.21 -24.35
CA ALA A 94 -0.44 0.17 -23.03
C ALA A 94 -0.56 1.69 -22.79
N GLY A 95 -1.11 2.05 -21.62
CA GLY A 95 -1.35 3.45 -21.23
C GLY A 95 -2.57 4.11 -21.88
N THR A 96 -3.34 3.39 -22.69
CA THR A 96 -4.62 3.86 -23.24
C THR A 96 -5.81 3.20 -22.54
N PRO A 97 -7.04 3.72 -22.69
CA PRO A 97 -8.25 3.08 -22.18
C PRO A 97 -8.55 1.68 -22.74
N TYR A 98 -7.79 1.23 -23.75
CA TYR A 98 -7.92 -0.06 -24.42
C TYR A 98 -6.80 -1.04 -24.04
N GLU A 99 -5.92 -0.69 -23.08
CA GLU A 99 -4.87 -1.61 -22.60
C GLU A 99 -5.43 -2.87 -21.94
N VAL A 100 -6.68 -2.82 -21.47
CA VAL A 100 -7.47 -3.98 -21.02
C VAL A 100 -8.74 -4.05 -21.84
N LEU A 101 -9.00 -5.21 -22.43
CA LEU A 101 -10.24 -5.52 -23.14
C LEU A 101 -10.93 -6.72 -22.50
N LEU A 102 -12.24 -6.78 -22.63
CA LEU A 102 -13.02 -7.93 -22.19
C LEU A 102 -13.16 -8.93 -23.33
N MET A 103 -12.96 -10.21 -23.01
CA MET A 103 -13.34 -11.28 -23.92
C MET A 103 -14.82 -11.17 -24.29
N ARG A 104 -15.14 -11.52 -25.53
CA ARG A 104 -16.51 -11.54 -26.05
C ARG A 104 -17.26 -12.80 -25.59
N LEU A 105 -17.39 -12.98 -24.27
CA LEU A 105 -17.96 -14.21 -23.69
C LEU A 105 -19.41 -14.45 -24.12
N GLY A 106 -20.20 -13.40 -24.27
CA GLY A 106 -21.57 -13.55 -24.77
C GLY A 106 -21.59 -14.01 -26.24
N ALA A 107 -20.70 -13.50 -27.09
CA ALA A 107 -20.55 -13.98 -28.46
C ALA A 107 -20.12 -15.46 -28.51
N ILE A 108 -19.17 -15.86 -27.66
CA ILE A 108 -18.71 -17.26 -27.54
C ILE A 108 -19.88 -18.15 -27.09
N ARG A 109 -20.71 -17.68 -26.15
CA ARG A 109 -21.81 -18.48 -25.60
C ARG A 109 -22.93 -18.75 -26.60
N VAL A 110 -23.10 -17.86 -27.59
CA VAL A 110 -24.17 -17.93 -28.60
C VAL A 110 -23.71 -18.51 -29.94
N GLU A 111 -22.43 -18.84 -30.07
CA GLU A 111 -21.90 -19.51 -31.26
C GLU A 111 -22.66 -20.83 -31.51
N GLY A 112 -23.15 -21.00 -32.74
CA GLY A 112 -23.98 -22.15 -33.14
C GLY A 112 -25.47 -22.00 -32.82
N ARG A 113 -25.90 -20.90 -32.19
CA ARG A 113 -27.31 -20.59 -31.90
C ARG A 113 -27.95 -19.63 -32.90
N GLU A 114 -27.25 -19.30 -33.97
CA GLU A 114 -27.66 -18.27 -34.94
C GLU A 114 -28.97 -18.62 -35.64
N SER A 115 -29.40 -19.90 -35.62
CA SER A 115 -30.68 -20.36 -36.18
C SER A 115 -31.88 -20.21 -35.23
N GLU A 116 -31.64 -19.97 -33.95
CA GLU A 116 -32.71 -19.78 -32.96
C GLU A 116 -33.35 -18.39 -33.14
N GLU A 117 -34.67 -18.29 -32.91
CA GLU A 117 -35.46 -17.08 -33.15
C GLU A 117 -34.89 -15.82 -32.47
N PRO A 118 -34.47 -15.84 -31.19
CA PRO A 118 -33.96 -14.62 -30.53
C PRO A 118 -32.68 -14.06 -31.16
N PHE A 119 -31.89 -14.89 -31.84
CA PHE A 119 -30.60 -14.50 -32.45
C PHE A 119 -30.74 -14.13 -33.93
N GLN A 120 -31.96 -14.14 -34.48
CA GLN A 120 -32.22 -13.62 -35.82
C GLN A 120 -32.32 -12.09 -35.82
N PRO A 121 -31.79 -11.40 -36.85
CA PRO A 121 -31.91 -9.96 -36.97
C PRO A 121 -33.36 -9.55 -37.21
N ILE A 122 -33.74 -8.39 -36.68
CA ILE A 122 -35.09 -7.82 -36.83
C ILE A 122 -35.09 -6.67 -37.86
N PRO A 123 -36.26 -6.29 -38.41
CA PRO A 123 -36.36 -5.10 -39.26
C PRO A 123 -35.94 -3.82 -38.54
N PRO A 124 -35.23 -2.89 -39.20
CA PRO A 124 -34.80 -1.64 -38.60
C PRO A 124 -35.99 -0.74 -38.25
N PHE A 125 -35.88 -0.04 -37.12
CA PHE A 125 -36.86 0.95 -36.67
C PHE A 125 -36.15 2.20 -36.12
N PRO A 126 -36.81 3.37 -36.10
CA PRO A 126 -36.21 4.59 -35.58
C PRO A 126 -36.09 4.54 -34.05
N ASP A 127 -34.93 4.98 -33.54
CA ASP A 127 -34.68 5.11 -32.12
C ASP A 127 -35.68 6.05 -31.43
N ASN A 128 -36.02 5.71 -30.19
CA ASN A 128 -36.82 6.53 -29.29
C ASN A 128 -36.32 6.34 -27.84
N PRO A 129 -36.91 7.01 -26.83
CA PRO A 129 -36.43 6.89 -25.45
C PRO A 129 -36.39 5.44 -24.94
N ASP A 130 -37.34 4.61 -25.37
CA ASP A 130 -37.54 3.26 -24.87
C ASP A 130 -36.87 2.19 -25.72
N HIS A 131 -36.64 2.46 -27.02
CA HIS A 131 -36.09 1.49 -27.96
C HIS A 131 -34.92 2.04 -28.76
N ARG A 132 -33.88 1.23 -28.94
CA ARG A 132 -32.74 1.54 -29.81
C ARG A 132 -32.42 0.35 -30.70
N TYR A 133 -32.25 0.60 -32.00
CA TYR A 133 -31.85 -0.41 -32.98
C TYR A 133 -30.36 -0.27 -33.32
N TYR A 134 -29.64 -1.39 -33.42
CA TYR A 134 -28.22 -1.46 -33.76
C TYR A 134 -28.05 -2.11 -35.12
N ALA A 135 -27.68 -1.33 -36.13
CA ALA A 135 -27.51 -1.81 -37.50
C ALA A 135 -26.31 -2.76 -37.65
N GLU A 136 -25.34 -2.67 -36.75
CA GLU A 136 -24.13 -3.49 -36.70
C GLU A 136 -24.43 -4.97 -36.48
N THR A 137 -25.49 -5.28 -35.73
CA THR A 137 -25.88 -6.66 -35.40
C THR A 137 -27.29 -7.02 -35.85
N GLY A 138 -28.13 -6.03 -36.18
CA GLY A 138 -29.54 -6.26 -36.52
C GLY A 138 -30.44 -6.49 -35.30
N HIS A 139 -29.96 -6.18 -34.10
CA HIS A 139 -30.69 -6.36 -32.84
C HIS A 139 -31.01 -5.02 -32.17
N SER A 140 -31.84 -5.07 -31.14
CA SER A 140 -32.31 -3.88 -30.44
C SER A 140 -32.26 -4.02 -28.93
N LEU A 141 -32.23 -2.88 -28.25
CA LEU A 141 -32.44 -2.79 -26.81
C LEU A 141 -33.77 -2.11 -26.52
N SER A 142 -34.48 -2.63 -25.51
CA SER A 142 -35.75 -2.08 -25.06
C SER A 142 -35.75 -1.85 -23.56
N TYR A 143 -36.49 -0.83 -23.12
CA TYR A 143 -36.86 -0.58 -21.72
C TYR A 143 -35.75 -0.80 -20.68
N GLY A 144 -35.90 -1.79 -19.80
CA GLY A 144 -35.01 -2.05 -18.66
C GLY A 144 -33.58 -2.36 -19.08
N PHE A 145 -33.39 -3.24 -20.06
CA PHE A 145 -32.07 -3.59 -20.55
C PHE A 145 -31.41 -2.45 -21.31
N LYS A 146 -32.17 -1.66 -22.07
CA LYS A 146 -31.64 -0.42 -22.69
C LYS A 146 -31.16 0.56 -21.63
N ASN A 147 -31.98 0.83 -20.61
CA ASN A 147 -31.64 1.76 -19.53
C ASN A 147 -30.41 1.29 -18.75
N TYR A 148 -30.32 -0.01 -18.46
CA TYR A 148 -29.16 -0.59 -17.80
C TYR A 148 -27.90 -0.48 -18.65
N TRP A 149 -27.98 -0.77 -19.96
CA TRP A 149 -26.86 -0.65 -20.88
C TRP A 149 -26.35 0.79 -20.96
N ASP A 150 -27.25 1.76 -21.11
CA ASP A 150 -26.93 3.20 -21.17
C ASP A 150 -26.25 3.68 -19.87
N ALA A 151 -26.70 3.20 -18.71
CA ALA A 151 -26.20 3.63 -17.40
C ALA A 151 -24.87 2.97 -16.98
N ASN A 152 -24.54 1.78 -17.49
CA ASN A 152 -23.46 0.93 -16.95
C ASN A 152 -22.28 0.71 -17.91
N GLY A 153 -22.01 1.67 -18.79
CA GLY A 153 -20.81 1.69 -19.64
C GLY A 153 -21.02 1.23 -21.09
N GLY A 154 -22.24 0.83 -21.44
CA GLY A 154 -22.68 0.56 -22.80
C GLY A 154 -21.71 -0.27 -23.63
N LEU A 155 -21.31 0.26 -24.78
CA LEU A 155 -20.53 -0.47 -25.79
C LEU A 155 -19.19 -0.97 -25.24
N MET A 156 -18.54 -0.19 -24.36
CA MET A 156 -17.24 -0.55 -23.81
C MET A 156 -17.31 -1.78 -22.90
N ASN A 157 -18.37 -1.89 -22.10
CA ASN A 157 -18.51 -2.98 -21.13
C ASN A 157 -19.24 -4.19 -21.72
N PHE A 158 -20.28 -3.96 -22.53
CA PHE A 158 -21.19 -5.02 -22.94
C PHE A 158 -21.05 -5.36 -24.43
N GLY A 159 -20.62 -4.40 -25.26
CA GLY A 159 -20.69 -4.52 -26.71
C GLY A 159 -22.11 -4.37 -27.25
N PHE A 160 -22.28 -4.73 -28.52
CA PHE A 160 -23.58 -4.71 -29.19
C PHE A 160 -24.50 -5.86 -28.72
N PRO A 161 -25.83 -5.68 -28.77
CA PRO A 161 -26.76 -6.80 -28.56
C PRO A 161 -26.62 -7.85 -29.68
N LEU A 162 -26.72 -9.11 -29.29
CA LEU A 162 -26.63 -10.28 -30.17
C LEU A 162 -27.94 -11.08 -30.21
N SER A 163 -28.92 -10.72 -29.38
CA SER A 163 -30.24 -11.36 -29.37
C SER A 163 -31.33 -10.33 -29.08
N GLN A 164 -32.59 -10.71 -29.29
CA GLN A 164 -33.73 -10.11 -28.60
C GLN A 164 -33.82 -10.63 -27.15
N GLU A 165 -34.72 -10.05 -26.36
CA GLU A 165 -35.05 -10.54 -25.02
C GLU A 165 -35.83 -11.87 -25.13
N PHE A 166 -35.46 -12.88 -24.34
CA PHE A 166 -36.16 -14.17 -24.30
C PHE A 166 -35.94 -14.88 -22.95
N ASP A 167 -36.78 -15.86 -22.61
CA ASP A 167 -36.64 -16.61 -21.36
C ASP A 167 -35.62 -17.75 -21.52
N GLU A 168 -34.64 -17.82 -20.61
CA GLU A 168 -33.62 -18.87 -20.59
C GLU A 168 -33.40 -19.36 -19.15
N ARG A 169 -33.16 -20.66 -19.00
CA ARG A 169 -32.74 -21.23 -17.72
C ARG A 169 -31.23 -21.06 -17.55
N ASN A 170 -30.83 -20.43 -16.46
CA ASN A 170 -29.44 -20.31 -16.06
C ASN A 170 -28.81 -21.67 -15.73
N GLN A 171 -27.48 -21.76 -15.79
CA GLN A 171 -26.76 -22.93 -15.28
C GLN A 171 -27.05 -23.11 -13.79
N PRO A 172 -27.04 -24.35 -13.26
CA PRO A 172 -27.14 -24.56 -11.82
C PRO A 172 -25.88 -24.00 -11.10
N PRO A 173 -25.96 -23.81 -9.77
CA PRO A 173 -24.80 -23.43 -8.98
C PRO A 173 -23.59 -24.36 -9.23
N PRO A 174 -22.36 -23.83 -9.26
CA PRO A 174 -21.98 -22.46 -8.93
C PRO A 174 -21.98 -21.46 -10.12
N ALA A 175 -22.37 -21.87 -11.32
CA ALA A 175 -22.30 -21.03 -12.53
C ALA A 175 -23.60 -20.24 -12.84
N GLY A 176 -24.61 -20.38 -11.99
CA GLY A 176 -25.86 -19.61 -12.02
C GLY A 176 -26.75 -20.05 -10.85
N ASP A 177 -28.01 -19.66 -10.87
CA ASP A 177 -29.02 -20.02 -9.86
C ASP A 177 -29.91 -21.21 -10.27
N GLY A 178 -29.84 -21.63 -11.54
CA GLY A 178 -30.69 -22.71 -12.09
C GLY A 178 -32.13 -22.28 -12.40
N GLU A 179 -32.47 -21.01 -12.22
CA GLU A 179 -33.80 -20.46 -12.43
C GLU A 179 -33.98 -19.95 -13.87
N VAL A 180 -35.22 -19.64 -14.25
CA VAL A 180 -35.53 -19.06 -15.57
C VAL A 180 -35.61 -17.56 -15.43
N HIS A 181 -34.84 -16.85 -16.25
CA HIS A 181 -34.83 -15.39 -16.33
C HIS A 181 -35.14 -14.95 -17.76
N THR A 182 -35.76 -13.77 -17.90
CA THR A 182 -35.72 -13.06 -19.18
C THR A 182 -34.30 -12.53 -19.36
N VAL A 183 -33.66 -12.92 -20.45
CA VAL A 183 -32.26 -12.61 -20.74
C VAL A 183 -32.08 -11.95 -22.09
N GLN A 184 -30.96 -11.26 -22.25
CA GLN A 184 -30.49 -10.80 -23.55
C GLN A 184 -28.97 -10.93 -23.63
N TYR A 185 -28.47 -11.45 -24.75
CA TYR A 185 -27.05 -11.61 -25.00
C TYR A 185 -26.46 -10.39 -25.68
N PHE A 186 -25.25 -10.03 -25.27
CA PHE A 186 -24.40 -9.00 -25.85
C PHE A 186 -23.05 -9.61 -26.21
N GLU A 187 -22.20 -8.87 -26.91
CA GLU A 187 -20.88 -9.40 -27.25
C GLU A 187 -20.08 -9.87 -26.03
N ARG A 188 -20.16 -9.17 -24.89
CA ARG A 188 -19.32 -9.41 -23.70
C ARG A 188 -20.11 -9.85 -22.46
N ALA A 189 -21.44 -9.81 -22.50
CA ALA A 189 -22.27 -10.05 -21.32
C ALA A 189 -23.60 -10.74 -21.66
N ARG A 190 -24.27 -11.28 -20.63
CA ARG A 190 -25.68 -11.68 -20.66
C ARG A 190 -26.39 -10.89 -19.57
N PHE A 191 -27.43 -10.15 -19.94
CA PHE A 191 -28.29 -9.47 -18.97
C PHE A 191 -29.39 -10.42 -18.53
N GLU A 192 -29.77 -10.33 -17.26
CA GLU A 192 -30.78 -11.16 -16.62
C GLU A 192 -31.72 -10.24 -15.84
N TRP A 193 -33.02 -10.36 -16.09
CA TRP A 193 -34.03 -9.60 -15.37
C TRP A 193 -34.47 -10.35 -14.11
N HIS A 194 -34.44 -9.63 -12.99
CA HIS A 194 -34.78 -10.11 -11.66
C HIS A 194 -36.00 -9.34 -11.11
N PRO A 195 -37.23 -9.83 -11.34
CA PRO A 195 -38.45 -9.13 -10.93
C PRO A 195 -38.55 -8.90 -9.42
N GLU A 196 -37.91 -9.74 -8.62
CA GLU A 196 -37.82 -9.63 -7.16
C GLU A 196 -37.07 -8.36 -6.70
N TYR A 197 -36.25 -7.76 -7.58
CA TYR A 197 -35.48 -6.55 -7.30
C TYR A 197 -36.02 -5.31 -8.02
N ARG A 198 -37.26 -5.37 -8.51
CA ARG A 198 -37.88 -4.29 -9.28
C ARG A 198 -37.77 -2.92 -8.60
N GLY A 199 -37.32 -1.92 -9.35
CA GLY A 199 -37.13 -0.55 -8.85
C GLY A 199 -35.84 -0.34 -8.05
N THR A 200 -34.97 -1.35 -7.97
CA THR A 200 -33.62 -1.23 -7.41
C THR A 200 -32.57 -1.33 -8.53
N PRO A 201 -31.30 -0.95 -8.27
CA PRO A 201 -30.22 -1.17 -9.22
C PRO A 201 -30.00 -2.64 -9.59
N TYR A 202 -30.51 -3.60 -8.80
CA TYR A 202 -30.34 -5.03 -9.01
C TYR A 202 -31.46 -5.67 -9.85
N GLU A 203 -32.40 -4.87 -10.37
CA GLU A 203 -33.46 -5.37 -11.27
C GLU A 203 -32.89 -6.01 -12.54
N VAL A 204 -31.72 -5.57 -12.99
CA VAL A 204 -30.94 -6.20 -14.05
C VAL A 204 -29.59 -6.59 -13.48
N LEU A 205 -29.27 -7.88 -13.52
CA LEU A 205 -27.96 -8.42 -13.17
C LEU A 205 -27.29 -8.99 -14.41
N LEU A 206 -25.97 -9.22 -14.31
CA LEU A 206 -25.24 -9.94 -15.35
C LEU A 206 -25.06 -11.39 -14.96
N GLY A 207 -25.27 -12.27 -15.93
CA GLY A 207 -24.96 -13.69 -15.83
C GLY A 207 -23.48 -13.95 -15.58
N LEU A 208 -23.20 -15.07 -14.92
CA LEU A 208 -21.85 -15.47 -14.49
C LEU A 208 -21.02 -16.06 -15.64
N LEU A 209 -20.98 -15.37 -16.80
CA LEU A 209 -20.33 -15.88 -18.00
C LEU A 209 -18.84 -16.17 -17.81
N GLY A 210 -18.15 -15.48 -16.90
CA GLY A 210 -16.76 -15.77 -16.56
C GLY A 210 -16.61 -17.09 -15.80
N THR A 211 -17.51 -17.37 -14.85
CA THR A 211 -17.59 -18.67 -14.17
C THR A 211 -17.97 -19.80 -15.13
N GLU A 212 -18.97 -19.58 -16.01
CA GLU A 212 -19.34 -20.55 -17.06
C GLU A 212 -18.13 -20.84 -17.97
N TYR A 213 -17.40 -19.80 -18.39
CA TYR A 213 -16.21 -19.95 -19.23
C TYR A 213 -15.09 -20.73 -18.53
N LEU A 214 -14.86 -20.47 -17.23
CA LEU A 214 -13.89 -21.21 -16.43
C LEU A 214 -14.20 -22.70 -16.37
N GLN A 215 -15.47 -23.08 -16.21
CA GLN A 215 -15.87 -24.50 -16.17
C GLN A 215 -15.57 -25.24 -17.47
N VAL A 216 -15.70 -24.56 -18.61
CA VAL A 216 -15.51 -25.18 -19.93
C VAL A 216 -14.04 -25.17 -20.36
N ARG A 217 -13.34 -24.05 -20.17
CA ARG A 217 -11.98 -23.84 -20.70
C ARG A 217 -10.88 -24.16 -19.68
N GLY A 218 -11.20 -24.08 -18.39
CA GLY A 218 -10.24 -24.25 -17.30
C GLY A 218 -9.23 -23.12 -17.19
N ALA A 219 -8.43 -23.19 -16.13
CA ALA A 219 -7.25 -22.38 -15.91
C ALA A 219 -6.14 -23.27 -15.32
N PRO A 220 -4.86 -22.88 -15.44
CA PRO A 220 -3.75 -23.56 -14.78
C PRO A 220 -3.96 -23.70 -13.26
N GLU A 221 -3.40 -24.76 -12.65
CA GLU A 221 -3.60 -25.06 -11.23
C GLU A 221 -3.08 -23.93 -10.31
N ASP A 222 -1.97 -23.31 -10.66
CA ASP A 222 -1.39 -22.16 -9.96
C ASP A 222 -2.26 -20.90 -10.06
N ALA A 223 -2.96 -20.71 -11.18
CA ALA A 223 -3.94 -19.63 -11.34
C ALA A 223 -5.21 -19.85 -10.50
N LEU A 224 -5.54 -21.10 -10.16
CA LEU A 224 -6.68 -21.48 -9.32
C LEU A 224 -6.33 -21.56 -7.83
N ALA A 225 -5.05 -21.59 -7.49
CA ALA A 225 -4.60 -21.64 -6.10
C ALA A 225 -4.87 -20.31 -5.39
N ARG A 226 -5.45 -20.38 -4.19
CA ARG A 226 -5.61 -19.20 -3.32
C ARG A 226 -4.26 -18.55 -3.03
N GLN A 227 -4.23 -17.22 -3.11
CA GLN A 227 -3.03 -16.42 -2.96
C GLN A 227 -2.87 -15.94 -1.51
N ASP A 228 -1.61 -15.72 -1.12
CA ASP A 228 -1.24 -15.22 0.22
C ASP A 228 -1.87 -13.84 0.47
N PRO A 229 -2.71 -13.66 1.52
CA PRO A 229 -3.35 -12.37 1.83
C PRO A 229 -2.37 -11.29 2.33
N THR A 230 -1.14 -11.67 2.70
CA THR A 230 -0.13 -10.76 3.25
C THR A 230 0.83 -10.22 2.19
N LEU A 231 0.92 -10.91 1.05
CA LEU A 231 1.91 -10.60 0.02
C LEU A 231 1.29 -10.76 -1.36
N PRO A 232 1.02 -9.65 -2.07
CA PRO A 232 0.53 -9.74 -3.44
C PRO A 232 1.55 -10.45 -4.35
N PRO A 233 1.08 -11.26 -5.31
CA PRO A 233 1.96 -11.84 -6.31
C PRO A 233 2.59 -10.73 -7.15
N PRO A 234 3.74 -10.97 -7.80
CA PRO A 234 4.24 -10.06 -8.84
C PRO A 234 3.16 -9.78 -9.87
N ASP A 235 3.03 -8.53 -10.31
CA ASP A 235 2.19 -8.15 -11.45
C ASP A 235 2.90 -8.54 -12.74
N PRO A 236 2.44 -9.59 -13.45
CA PRO A 236 3.07 -10.02 -14.69
C PRO A 236 2.87 -8.99 -15.82
N ILE A 237 1.89 -8.09 -15.70
CA ILE A 237 1.60 -7.08 -16.75
C ILE A 237 2.62 -5.95 -16.72
N ARG A 238 2.86 -5.37 -15.53
CA ARG A 238 3.85 -4.29 -15.37
C ARG A 238 5.26 -4.83 -15.10
N ASN A 239 5.41 -6.12 -14.85
CA ASN A 239 6.65 -6.72 -14.32
C ASN A 239 7.12 -5.99 -13.05
N LEU A 240 6.17 -5.66 -12.19
CA LEU A 240 6.39 -4.98 -10.91
C LEU A 240 5.94 -5.91 -9.79
N ARG A 241 6.59 -5.83 -8.63
CA ARG A 241 5.97 -6.27 -7.39
C ARG A 241 5.45 -5.00 -6.74
N HIS A 242 4.25 -5.03 -6.17
CA HIS A 242 3.73 -3.95 -5.33
C HIS A 242 3.73 -4.44 -3.87
N GLY A 243 3.92 -3.55 -2.90
CA GLY A 243 3.75 -3.89 -1.48
C GLY A 243 2.28 -3.87 -1.08
N PRO A 244 1.86 -4.56 0.00
CA PRO A 244 0.46 -4.62 0.41
C PRO A 244 -0.14 -3.24 0.77
N HIS A 245 0.66 -2.27 1.24
CA HIS A 245 0.31 -0.85 1.42
C HIS A 245 1.53 -0.11 2.02
N VAL A 246 1.86 1.12 1.59
CA VAL A 246 2.77 2.00 2.36
C VAL A 246 1.95 2.60 3.50
N GLY A 247 2.29 2.27 4.74
CA GLY A 247 1.61 2.84 5.90
C GLY A 247 2.11 4.25 6.20
N TYR A 248 1.18 5.13 6.59
CA TYR A 248 1.46 6.53 6.89
C TYR A 248 1.46 6.77 8.40
N GLY A 249 2.63 7.14 8.94
CA GLY A 249 2.80 7.42 10.37
C GLY A 249 3.61 8.66 10.69
N PHE A 250 3.52 9.08 11.95
CA PHE A 250 4.35 10.11 12.55
C PHE A 250 5.07 9.57 13.78
N ASN A 251 6.29 10.04 14.02
CA ASN A 251 6.82 10.09 15.37
C ASN A 251 6.14 11.24 16.11
N VAL A 252 5.60 10.94 17.29
CA VAL A 252 4.77 11.88 18.05
C VAL A 252 5.25 11.92 19.48
N PHE A 253 5.32 13.12 20.04
CA PHE A 253 5.43 13.28 21.48
C PHE A 253 4.03 13.18 22.11
N LEU A 254 3.83 12.17 22.95
CA LEU A 254 2.63 11.98 23.77
C LEU A 254 3.06 11.93 25.24
N TRP A 255 2.32 12.60 26.11
CA TRP A 255 2.58 12.58 27.55
C TRP A 255 1.87 11.41 28.22
N GLY A 256 2.54 10.80 29.19
CA GLY A 256 1.99 9.75 30.04
C GLY A 256 1.43 10.25 31.38
N ASP A 257 1.07 11.53 31.53
CA ASP A 257 0.53 12.07 32.79
C ASP A 257 -0.98 12.38 32.73
N ASP A 258 -1.58 12.67 33.88
CA ASP A 258 -3.03 12.91 34.04
C ASP A 258 -3.51 14.25 33.46
N GLN A 259 -2.61 15.18 33.13
CA GLN A 259 -2.97 16.54 32.70
C GLN A 259 -2.90 16.72 31.19
N SER A 260 -2.38 15.73 30.47
CA SER A 260 -2.02 15.87 29.07
C SER A 260 -3.00 15.23 28.07
N ASP A 261 -4.18 14.82 28.54
CA ASP A 261 -5.24 14.27 27.70
C ASP A 261 -5.59 15.20 26.52
N ALA A 262 -5.63 16.52 26.76
CA ALA A 262 -5.91 17.49 25.71
C ALA A 262 -4.80 17.55 24.65
N LEU A 263 -3.53 17.46 25.07
CA LEU A 263 -2.38 17.45 24.16
C LEU A 263 -2.37 16.18 23.32
N ASN A 264 -2.54 15.02 23.96
CA ASN A 264 -2.57 13.73 23.26
C ASN A 264 -3.74 13.65 22.28
N GLN A 265 -4.93 14.13 22.70
CA GLN A 265 -6.10 14.23 21.84
C GLN A 265 -5.82 15.11 20.62
N LYS A 266 -5.22 16.29 20.82
CA LYS A 266 -4.86 17.20 19.73
C LYS A 266 -3.85 16.57 18.77
N ALA A 267 -2.85 15.83 19.28
CA ALA A 267 -1.92 15.10 18.45
C ALA A 267 -2.61 14.07 17.55
N HIS A 268 -3.52 13.25 18.10
CA HIS A 268 -4.25 12.25 17.32
C HIS A 268 -5.21 12.88 16.30
N GLU A 269 -5.79 14.04 16.60
CA GLU A 269 -6.58 14.81 15.63
C GLU A 269 -5.72 15.26 14.46
N MET A 270 -4.51 15.75 14.70
CA MET A 270 -3.58 16.13 13.63
C MET A 270 -3.13 14.92 12.81
N VAL A 271 -2.84 13.77 13.45
CA VAL A 271 -2.52 12.52 12.72
C VAL A 271 -3.65 12.15 11.76
N LYS A 272 -4.89 12.13 12.26
CA LYS A 272 -6.06 11.78 11.43
C LYS A 272 -6.38 12.82 10.37
N ALA A 273 -6.24 14.11 10.70
CA ALA A 273 -6.48 15.20 9.75
C ALA A 273 -5.48 15.18 8.59
N ALA A 274 -4.23 14.73 8.83
CA ALA A 274 -3.28 14.46 7.75
C ALA A 274 -3.67 13.25 6.89
N GLY A 275 -4.63 12.43 7.29
CA GLY A 275 -4.96 11.14 6.65
C GLY A 275 -4.03 9.99 7.05
N PHE A 276 -3.28 10.15 8.14
CA PHE A 276 -2.35 9.15 8.65
C PHE A 276 -3.04 8.30 9.72
N SER A 277 -2.51 7.10 9.97
CA SER A 277 -3.15 6.15 10.90
C SER A 277 -2.20 5.53 11.91
N TRP A 278 -0.90 5.79 11.80
CA TRP A 278 0.12 5.26 12.70
C TRP A 278 0.80 6.35 13.51
N VAL A 279 1.12 6.04 14.76
CA VAL A 279 2.04 6.84 15.58
C VAL A 279 3.12 5.94 16.15
N ARG A 280 4.34 6.45 16.21
CA ARG A 280 5.46 5.86 16.93
C ARG A 280 5.78 6.69 18.16
N VAL A 281 6.00 5.99 19.27
CA VAL A 281 6.50 6.56 20.53
C VAL A 281 7.63 5.70 21.08
N GLN A 282 8.49 6.29 21.92
CA GLN A 282 9.46 5.55 22.71
C GLN A 282 8.97 5.38 24.15
N ALA A 283 9.17 4.20 24.71
CA ALA A 283 8.94 3.90 26.12
C ALA A 283 10.25 3.41 26.74
N GLN A 284 10.68 4.05 27.83
CA GLN A 284 11.93 3.71 28.48
C GLN A 284 11.70 2.61 29.52
N TRP A 285 12.41 1.50 29.42
CA TRP A 285 12.29 0.38 30.36
C TRP A 285 12.54 0.83 31.80
N ARG A 286 13.52 1.72 32.02
CA ARG A 286 13.79 2.27 33.37
C ARG A 286 12.60 2.96 34.03
N GLU A 287 11.66 3.49 33.25
CA GLU A 287 10.43 4.11 33.75
C GLU A 287 9.32 3.08 33.96
N LEU A 288 9.28 2.07 33.09
CA LEU A 288 8.31 0.98 33.14
C LEU A 288 8.58 -0.04 34.25
N GLU A 289 9.83 -0.23 34.66
CA GLU A 289 10.23 -1.18 35.69
C GLU A 289 11.34 -0.61 36.60
N PRO A 290 10.99 0.30 37.53
CA PRO A 290 11.98 0.98 38.38
C PRO A 290 12.80 0.02 39.28
N ALA A 291 12.24 -1.15 39.60
CA ALA A 291 12.91 -2.21 40.34
C ALA A 291 12.50 -3.59 39.78
N PRO A 292 13.34 -4.63 39.88
CA PRO A 292 13.05 -5.94 39.29
C PRO A 292 11.66 -6.49 39.68
N GLY A 293 10.83 -6.79 38.70
CA GLY A 293 9.46 -7.28 38.83
C GLY A 293 8.42 -6.25 39.29
N SER A 294 8.82 -4.99 39.52
CA SER A 294 7.93 -3.92 39.97
C SER A 294 7.57 -3.00 38.80
N TYR A 295 6.55 -3.38 38.02
CA TYR A 295 6.11 -2.61 36.85
C TYR A 295 5.30 -1.36 37.22
N ASN A 296 5.58 -0.25 36.53
CA ASN A 296 4.83 1.00 36.54
C ASN A 296 4.40 1.40 35.11
N PRO A 297 3.39 0.73 34.52
CA PRO A 297 2.95 1.00 33.16
C PRO A 297 2.05 2.24 33.03
N SER A 298 1.75 2.95 34.12
CA SER A 298 0.67 3.96 34.15
C SER A 298 0.81 5.05 33.08
N GLY A 299 2.03 5.49 32.78
CA GLY A 299 2.25 6.45 31.69
C GLY A 299 1.97 5.88 30.31
N LEU A 300 2.41 4.66 30.05
CA LEU A 300 2.17 3.97 28.79
C LEU A 300 0.69 3.57 28.64
N ASP A 301 0.00 3.23 29.72
CA ASP A 301 -1.45 2.98 29.73
C ASP A 301 -2.21 4.16 29.14
N ARG A 302 -1.93 5.39 29.60
CA ARG A 302 -2.59 6.61 29.12
C ARG A 302 -2.33 6.84 27.63
N ILE A 303 -1.11 6.60 27.16
CA ILE A 303 -0.74 6.73 25.75
C ILE A 303 -1.48 5.71 24.89
N VAL A 304 -1.47 4.43 25.29
CA VAL A 304 -2.15 3.34 24.57
C VAL A 304 -3.66 3.57 24.54
N ASP A 305 -4.26 3.97 25.66
CA ASP A 305 -5.69 4.25 25.77
C ASP A 305 -6.10 5.47 24.92
N SER A 306 -5.25 6.50 24.85
CA SER A 306 -5.48 7.66 23.98
C SER A 306 -5.46 7.28 22.50
N ALA A 307 -4.48 6.48 22.07
CA ALA A 307 -4.38 6.01 20.69
C ALA A 307 -5.56 5.11 20.30
N ALA A 308 -5.92 4.15 21.16
CA ALA A 308 -7.02 3.22 20.95
C ALA A 308 -8.38 3.95 20.85
N ARG A 309 -8.67 4.91 21.76
CA ARG A 309 -9.88 5.74 21.70
C ARG A 309 -9.99 6.54 20.40
N ASN A 310 -8.86 6.90 19.80
CA ASN A 310 -8.82 7.68 18.58
C ASN A 310 -8.76 6.85 17.30
N GLY A 311 -8.68 5.52 17.39
CA GLY A 311 -8.55 4.62 16.23
C GLY A 311 -7.18 4.74 15.55
N VAL A 312 -6.14 5.11 16.30
CA VAL A 312 -4.77 5.27 15.79
C VAL A 312 -3.94 4.05 16.17
N LYS A 313 -3.22 3.49 15.19
CA LYS A 313 -2.32 2.34 15.39
C LYS A 313 -1.02 2.80 16.03
N LEU A 314 -0.48 1.98 16.91
CA LEU A 314 0.65 2.33 17.77
C LEU A 314 1.82 1.37 17.54
N LEU A 315 2.97 1.95 17.20
CA LEU A 315 4.29 1.35 17.31
C LEU A 315 4.97 1.88 18.58
N VAL A 316 5.39 0.99 19.47
CA VAL A 316 6.15 1.38 20.67
C VAL A 316 7.57 0.84 20.56
N SER A 317 8.55 1.73 20.57
CA SER A 317 9.96 1.39 20.69
C SER A 317 10.34 1.30 22.16
N VAL A 318 10.84 0.16 22.60
CA VAL A 318 11.24 -0.07 24.01
C VAL A 318 12.75 0.03 24.13
N VAL A 319 13.20 1.02 24.89
CA VAL A 319 14.61 1.46 24.97
C VAL A 319 15.05 1.65 26.42
N LYS A 320 16.35 1.91 26.64
CA LYS A 320 16.95 2.36 27.90
C LYS A 320 16.63 1.50 29.13
N SER A 321 17.49 0.52 29.40
CA SER A 321 17.39 -0.35 30.58
C SER A 321 17.47 0.43 31.90
N PRO A 322 16.81 -0.03 32.97
CA PRO A 322 17.11 0.45 34.32
C PRO A 322 18.53 0.07 34.74
N GLU A 323 19.12 0.84 35.65
CA GLU A 323 20.48 0.62 36.17
C GLU A 323 20.68 -0.77 36.77
N TRP A 324 19.62 -1.39 37.31
CA TRP A 324 19.70 -2.75 37.87
C TRP A 324 19.78 -3.85 36.80
N ALA A 325 19.42 -3.54 35.54
CA ALA A 325 19.41 -4.49 34.42
C ALA A 325 20.59 -4.26 33.46
N GLY A 326 21.01 -3.01 33.27
CA GLY A 326 22.11 -2.66 32.38
C GLY A 326 22.66 -1.26 32.66
N ALA A 327 23.98 -1.12 32.57
CA ALA A 327 24.67 0.14 32.83
C ALA A 327 24.38 1.21 31.76
N ASN A 328 24.33 2.48 32.18
CA ASN A 328 24.19 3.65 31.32
C ASN A 328 22.95 3.61 30.40
N GLY A 329 21.91 2.88 30.78
CA GLY A 329 20.74 2.65 29.93
C GLY A 329 21.04 1.84 28.66
N GLY A 330 22.15 1.10 28.61
CA GLY A 330 22.47 0.20 27.51
C GLY A 330 21.65 -1.09 27.51
N VAL A 331 22.01 -2.04 26.66
CA VAL A 331 21.38 -3.36 26.61
C VAL A 331 21.53 -4.06 27.96
N PRO A 332 20.51 -4.81 28.44
CA PRO A 332 20.62 -5.57 29.69
C PRO A 332 21.77 -6.59 29.67
N GLU A 333 22.28 -6.91 30.86
CA GLU A 333 23.22 -8.03 31.04
C GLU A 333 22.52 -9.39 30.89
N ASP A 334 21.31 -9.50 31.42
CA ASP A 334 20.46 -10.69 31.31
C ASP A 334 19.27 -10.42 30.38
N PRO A 335 19.25 -10.95 29.14
CA PRO A 335 18.17 -10.73 28.20
C PRO A 335 16.84 -11.33 28.67
N ALA A 336 16.84 -12.31 29.59
CA ALA A 336 15.59 -12.89 30.12
C ALA A 336 14.73 -11.85 30.86
N ARG A 337 15.35 -10.85 31.46
CA ARG A 337 14.64 -9.73 32.11
C ARG A 337 13.86 -8.88 31.11
N PHE A 338 14.44 -8.70 29.92
CA PHE A 338 13.75 -7.99 28.85
C PHE A 338 12.61 -8.83 28.24
N GLU A 339 12.79 -10.15 28.13
CA GLU A 339 11.71 -11.06 27.74
C GLU A 339 10.51 -10.97 28.72
N GLU A 340 10.77 -10.96 30.03
CA GLU A 340 9.74 -10.81 31.07
C GLU A 340 8.96 -9.50 30.91
N LEU A 341 9.67 -8.38 30.73
CA LEU A 341 9.06 -7.07 30.45
C LEU A 341 8.21 -7.11 29.18
N MET A 342 8.78 -7.57 28.06
CA MET A 342 8.08 -7.55 26.78
C MET A 342 6.84 -8.45 26.78
N ARG A 343 6.88 -9.59 27.47
CA ARG A 343 5.69 -10.41 27.71
C ARG A 343 4.65 -9.65 28.52
N PHE A 344 5.03 -9.03 29.63
CA PHE A 344 4.12 -8.23 30.45
C PHE A 344 3.42 -7.12 29.64
N LEU A 345 4.19 -6.36 28.85
CA LEU A 345 3.66 -5.29 28.02
C LEU A 345 2.74 -5.82 26.90
N ALA A 346 3.16 -6.87 26.19
CA ALA A 346 2.37 -7.46 25.11
C ALA A 346 1.06 -8.09 25.61
N GLU A 347 1.06 -8.77 26.77
CA GLU A 347 -0.16 -9.29 27.39
C GLU A 347 -1.11 -8.15 27.79
N ARG A 348 -0.57 -7.09 28.41
CA ARG A 348 -1.35 -5.95 28.90
C ARG A 348 -2.00 -5.15 27.77
N TYR A 349 -1.30 -5.00 26.65
CA TYR A 349 -1.73 -4.18 25.51
C TYR A 349 -2.16 -4.99 24.29
N ARG A 350 -2.44 -6.28 24.47
CA ARG A 350 -2.85 -7.20 23.40
C ARG A 350 -3.94 -6.59 22.50
N GLY A 351 -3.68 -6.54 21.20
CA GLY A 351 -4.57 -5.95 20.19
C GLY A 351 -4.71 -4.42 20.21
N ARG A 352 -3.97 -3.69 21.07
CA ARG A 352 -3.98 -2.22 21.16
C ARG A 352 -2.64 -1.60 20.80
N VAL A 353 -1.53 -2.23 21.19
CA VAL A 353 -0.21 -1.95 20.60
C VAL A 353 -0.02 -2.90 19.41
N HIS A 354 0.15 -2.32 18.23
CA HIS A 354 0.13 -3.07 16.98
C HIS A 354 1.52 -3.58 16.59
N ALA A 355 2.56 -2.85 17.01
CA ALA A 355 3.93 -3.20 16.75
C ALA A 355 4.84 -2.80 17.92
N TRP A 356 5.87 -3.60 18.15
CA TRP A 356 6.90 -3.40 19.15
C TRP A 356 8.26 -3.33 18.47
N GLU A 357 8.92 -2.18 18.55
CA GLU A 357 10.29 -2.03 18.08
C GLU A 357 11.25 -2.34 19.22
N ILE A 358 12.16 -3.29 18.97
CA ILE A 358 13.11 -3.74 19.99
C ILE A 358 14.37 -2.92 19.86
N TRP A 359 14.51 -1.99 20.82
CA TRP A 359 15.55 -0.96 20.89
C TRP A 359 15.41 0.16 19.85
N ASN A 360 16.44 1.00 19.75
CA ASN A 360 16.55 2.10 18.80
C ASN A 360 18.04 2.32 18.49
N GLU A 361 18.40 2.42 17.21
CA GLU A 361 19.76 2.77 16.76
C GLU A 361 20.88 1.98 17.46
N GLN A 362 20.67 0.68 17.62
CA GLN A 362 21.59 -0.27 18.28
C GLN A 362 22.98 -0.35 17.64
N ASN A 363 23.16 0.26 16.48
CA ASN A 363 24.44 0.40 15.81
C ASN A 363 25.22 1.66 16.24
N LEU A 364 24.71 2.43 17.22
CA LEU A 364 25.41 3.49 17.95
C LEU A 364 25.90 3.00 19.32
N ALA A 365 27.15 3.28 19.67
CA ALA A 365 27.72 2.88 20.95
C ALA A 365 26.99 3.54 22.13
N PHE A 366 26.58 4.80 21.98
CA PHE A 366 25.80 5.54 22.98
C PHE A 366 24.48 4.84 23.32
N GLU A 367 23.78 4.32 22.31
CA GLU A 367 22.53 3.58 22.50
C GLU A 367 22.75 2.21 23.13
N MET A 368 23.97 1.67 23.09
CA MET A 368 24.28 0.33 23.59
C MET A 368 24.97 0.33 24.98
N GLY A 369 25.15 1.49 25.60
CA GLY A 369 25.82 1.65 26.89
C GLY A 369 27.34 1.89 26.80
N GLY A 370 27.84 2.26 25.61
CA GLY A 370 29.22 2.69 25.36
C GLY A 370 29.99 1.83 24.36
N TYR A 371 29.42 0.74 23.86
CA TYR A 371 30.07 -0.13 22.87
C TYR A 371 29.03 -0.91 22.05
N VAL A 372 29.24 -0.97 20.73
CA VAL A 372 28.37 -1.71 19.81
C VAL A 372 28.76 -3.20 19.81
N ASP A 373 27.87 -4.05 20.32
CA ASP A 373 28.03 -5.50 20.35
C ASP A 373 26.88 -6.21 19.61
N ILE A 374 27.25 -6.94 18.54
CA ILE A 374 26.33 -7.69 17.68
C ILE A 374 25.55 -8.74 18.47
N GLY A 375 26.25 -9.57 19.26
CA GLY A 375 25.66 -10.69 19.98
C GLY A 375 24.72 -10.22 21.09
N ARG A 376 25.04 -9.12 21.77
CA ARG A 376 24.15 -8.52 22.78
C ARG A 376 22.83 -8.05 22.17
N TYR A 377 22.87 -7.40 21.01
CA TYR A 377 21.63 -7.01 20.34
C TYR A 377 20.83 -8.21 19.83
N VAL A 378 21.47 -9.22 19.22
CA VAL A 378 20.77 -10.43 18.75
C VAL A 378 20.06 -11.14 19.91
N ASN A 379 20.72 -11.27 21.07
CA ASN A 379 20.11 -11.86 22.26
C ASN A 379 18.95 -11.00 22.82
N LEU A 380 19.08 -9.68 22.80
CA LEU A 380 18.00 -8.76 23.18
C LEU A 380 16.79 -8.91 22.26
N LEU A 381 17.01 -8.90 20.94
CA LEU A 381 15.95 -9.03 19.94
C LEU A 381 15.22 -10.37 20.08
N LYS A 382 15.98 -11.46 20.28
CA LYS A 382 15.42 -12.79 20.55
C LYS A 382 14.53 -12.83 21.79
N ALA A 383 15.00 -12.25 22.89
CA ALA A 383 14.22 -12.12 24.13
C ALA A 383 12.96 -11.26 23.92
N GLY A 384 13.10 -10.11 23.27
CA GLY A 384 11.99 -9.23 22.96
C GLY A 384 10.93 -9.90 22.08
N TYR A 385 11.35 -10.58 21.00
CA TYR A 385 10.46 -11.34 20.13
C TYR A 385 9.71 -12.43 20.89
N THR A 386 10.44 -13.23 21.67
CA THR A 386 9.86 -14.34 22.44
C THR A 386 8.82 -13.84 23.44
N GLY A 387 9.15 -12.77 24.18
CA GLY A 387 8.24 -12.14 25.13
C GLY A 387 7.00 -11.58 24.43
N VAL A 388 7.18 -10.82 23.35
CA VAL A 388 6.06 -10.26 22.57
C VAL A 388 5.17 -11.37 22.04
N LYS A 389 5.71 -12.40 21.38
CA LYS A 389 4.88 -13.46 20.79
C LYS A 389 4.19 -14.33 21.83
N ALA A 390 4.76 -14.50 23.02
CA ALA A 390 4.08 -15.15 24.14
C ALA A 390 2.89 -14.33 24.64
N GLY A 391 3.05 -13.00 24.71
CA GLY A 391 2.02 -12.09 25.23
C GLY A 391 0.97 -11.65 24.21
N ASP A 392 1.32 -11.52 22.93
CA ASP A 392 0.44 -11.25 21.80
C ASP A 392 1.05 -11.83 20.52
N PRO A 393 0.65 -13.05 20.11
CA PRO A 393 1.15 -13.67 18.89
C PRO A 393 0.89 -12.86 17.61
N SER A 394 -0.10 -11.95 17.63
CA SER A 394 -0.51 -11.14 16.48
C SER A 394 0.28 -9.82 16.35
N ALA A 395 0.95 -9.37 17.41
CA ALA A 395 1.70 -8.12 17.39
C ALA A 395 2.96 -8.26 16.50
N ILE A 396 3.26 -7.21 15.75
CA ILE A 396 4.44 -7.15 14.88
C ILE A 396 5.67 -6.84 15.73
N VAL A 397 6.75 -7.59 15.56
CA VAL A 397 8.05 -7.31 16.16
C VAL A 397 8.95 -6.65 15.11
N VAL A 398 9.33 -5.41 15.35
CA VAL A 398 10.20 -4.61 14.49
C VAL A 398 11.63 -4.72 15.02
N PHE A 399 12.55 -5.08 14.14
CA PHE A 399 13.97 -4.90 14.38
C PHE A 399 14.24 -3.40 14.62
N GLY A 400 15.09 -3.06 15.58
CA GLY A 400 15.37 -1.67 15.98
C GLY A 400 15.89 -0.84 14.80
N GLY A 401 15.40 0.39 14.67
CA GLY A 401 15.76 1.30 13.59
C GLY A 401 17.25 1.49 13.44
N LEU A 402 17.84 1.00 12.35
CA LEU A 402 19.25 1.22 12.02
C LEU A 402 19.49 2.65 11.56
N THR A 403 20.53 3.29 12.06
CA THR A 403 20.88 4.67 11.69
C THR A 403 22.16 4.72 10.85
N PRO A 404 22.21 5.48 9.76
CA PRO A 404 23.35 5.47 8.86
C PRO A 404 24.43 6.40 9.38
N THR A 405 25.60 5.83 9.65
CA THR A 405 26.69 6.58 10.29
C THR A 405 27.88 6.79 9.38
N GLY A 406 28.14 5.89 8.43
CA GLY A 406 29.40 5.87 7.67
C GLY A 406 30.63 5.59 8.54
N VAL A 407 30.45 5.22 9.81
CA VAL A 407 31.51 4.99 10.79
C VAL A 407 31.59 3.50 11.11
N ASN A 408 32.78 2.93 11.15
CA ASN A 408 33.00 1.52 11.53
C ASN A 408 34.02 1.42 12.68
N ASP A 409 33.67 2.05 13.80
CA ASP A 409 34.39 1.95 15.07
C ASP A 409 33.37 1.62 16.16
N PRO A 410 33.34 0.39 16.71
CA PRO A 410 32.32 -0.02 17.66
C PRO A 410 32.32 0.77 18.98
N THR A 411 33.34 1.58 19.27
CA THR A 411 33.34 2.52 20.41
C THR A 411 32.52 3.79 20.13
N ILE A 412 32.16 4.02 18.87
CA ILE A 412 31.36 5.17 18.38
C ILE A 412 30.09 4.64 17.71
N ALA A 413 30.24 3.92 16.61
CA ALA A 413 29.17 3.34 15.81
C ALA A 413 29.69 2.29 14.81
N ILE A 414 28.79 1.41 14.35
CA ILE A 414 28.99 0.59 13.16
C ILE A 414 28.00 1.06 12.09
N ASP A 415 28.46 1.21 10.86
CA ASP A 415 27.67 1.64 9.72
C ASP A 415 26.50 0.66 9.48
N ASP A 416 25.29 1.17 9.28
CA ASP A 416 24.04 0.39 9.22
C ASP A 416 24.10 -0.81 8.25
N VAL A 417 24.65 -0.63 7.05
CA VAL A 417 24.81 -1.72 6.06
C VAL A 417 25.83 -2.75 6.55
N SER A 418 26.95 -2.29 7.10
CA SER A 418 27.99 -3.18 7.67
C SER A 418 27.46 -3.94 8.88
N TYR A 419 26.70 -3.26 9.74
CA TYR A 419 26.08 -3.82 10.95
C TYR A 419 25.04 -4.89 10.59
N LEU A 420 24.17 -4.62 9.61
CA LEU A 420 23.16 -5.58 9.16
C LEU A 420 23.80 -6.84 8.56
N ARG A 421 24.88 -6.70 7.77
CA ARG A 421 25.65 -7.84 7.25
C ARG A 421 26.26 -8.68 8.38
N GLN A 422 26.85 -8.02 9.39
CA GLN A 422 27.42 -8.70 10.55
C GLN A 422 26.36 -9.45 11.34
N ILE A 423 25.20 -8.84 11.57
CA ILE A 423 24.06 -9.46 12.25
C ILE A 423 23.53 -10.68 11.49
N TYR A 424 23.35 -10.59 10.17
CA TYR A 424 22.88 -11.74 9.38
C TYR A 424 23.92 -12.86 9.22
N SER A 425 25.19 -12.57 9.47
CA SER A 425 26.27 -13.55 9.51
C SER A 425 26.48 -14.15 10.91
N PHE A 426 25.98 -13.49 11.95
CA PHE A 426 26.13 -13.94 13.33
C PHE A 426 25.31 -15.21 13.58
N ASN A 427 25.97 -16.23 14.13
CA ASN A 427 25.37 -17.50 14.53
C ASN A 427 24.46 -18.10 13.43
N ASP A 428 25.02 -18.25 12.22
CA ASP A 428 24.33 -18.75 11.02
C ASP A 428 23.03 -17.99 10.67
N GLY A 429 22.96 -16.71 11.05
CA GLY A 429 21.83 -15.84 10.76
C GLY A 429 20.61 -16.08 11.64
N GLU A 430 20.80 -16.56 12.89
CA GLU A 430 19.70 -16.87 13.81
C GLU A 430 18.71 -15.71 13.99
N VAL A 431 19.21 -14.48 13.92
CA VAL A 431 18.44 -13.23 14.08
C VAL A 431 17.22 -13.16 13.17
N LYS A 432 17.28 -13.79 11.98
CA LYS A 432 16.20 -13.81 10.98
C LYS A 432 14.91 -14.45 11.52
N GLN A 433 14.98 -15.21 12.61
CA GLN A 433 13.82 -15.85 13.23
C GLN A 433 13.10 -14.94 14.25
N TYR A 434 13.71 -13.82 14.64
CA TYR A 434 13.30 -13.04 15.82
C TYR A 434 12.84 -11.61 15.49
N TYR A 435 12.38 -11.37 14.26
CA TYR A 435 11.66 -10.14 13.90
C TYR A 435 10.80 -10.39 12.66
N ASP A 436 9.70 -9.64 12.55
CA ASP A 436 8.76 -9.71 11.44
C ASP A 436 9.12 -8.70 10.33
N VAL A 437 9.58 -7.51 10.71
CA VAL A 437 9.95 -6.42 9.80
C VAL A 437 11.25 -5.74 10.23
N LEU A 438 12.04 -5.27 9.27
CA LEU A 438 13.28 -4.54 9.53
C LEU A 438 12.97 -3.05 9.80
N GLY A 439 13.31 -2.51 10.96
CA GLY A 439 13.31 -1.07 11.19
C GLY A 439 14.57 -0.41 10.63
N ALA A 440 14.42 0.75 10.01
CA ALA A 440 15.54 1.55 9.49
C ALA A 440 15.23 3.04 9.57
N HIS A 441 16.26 3.85 9.79
CA HIS A 441 16.24 5.31 9.65
C HIS A 441 17.08 5.63 8.41
N PRO A 442 16.53 6.24 7.34
CA PRO A 442 17.33 6.59 6.19
C PRO A 442 18.19 7.82 6.49
N GLY A 443 19.28 7.96 5.74
CA GLY A 443 20.03 9.22 5.71
C GLY A 443 19.17 10.27 5.03
N SER A 444 19.34 11.54 5.36
CA SER A 444 18.53 12.58 4.69
C SER A 444 19.20 13.94 4.67
N ASN A 445 20.09 14.21 5.62
CA ASN A 445 20.91 15.42 5.77
C ASN A 445 20.35 16.63 4.99
N ASN A 446 21.08 17.13 3.98
CA ASN A 446 20.63 18.18 3.08
C ASN A 446 20.35 17.70 1.65
N ASN A 447 20.12 16.39 1.46
CA ASN A 447 19.98 15.79 0.14
C ASN A 447 18.50 15.51 -0.20
N PRO A 448 18.03 15.87 -1.41
CA PRO A 448 16.71 15.44 -1.89
C PRO A 448 16.55 13.91 -1.88
N PRO A 449 15.32 13.38 -1.75
CA PRO A 449 15.07 11.93 -1.72
C PRO A 449 15.61 11.18 -2.94
N ASP A 450 15.56 11.79 -4.13
CA ASP A 450 16.03 11.17 -5.38
C ASP A 450 17.56 11.12 -5.52
N ALA A 451 18.28 11.93 -4.73
CA ALA A 451 19.72 12.03 -4.81
C ALA A 451 20.40 10.76 -4.29
N LEU A 452 21.59 10.47 -4.82
CA LEU A 452 22.37 9.29 -4.47
C LEU A 452 23.85 9.53 -4.78
N TRP A 453 24.73 9.23 -3.82
CA TRP A 453 26.16 9.16 -4.06
C TRP A 453 26.58 7.84 -4.74
N PRO A 454 27.59 7.81 -5.63
CA PRO A 454 28.28 8.94 -6.25
C PRO A 454 27.62 9.47 -7.53
N THR A 455 26.56 8.82 -8.00
CA THR A 455 26.03 9.02 -9.36
C THR A 455 25.22 10.31 -9.53
N GLN A 456 24.56 10.77 -8.48
CA GLN A 456 23.68 11.94 -8.48
C GLN A 456 23.71 12.62 -7.09
N PRO A 457 24.85 13.17 -6.65
CA PRO A 457 24.93 13.83 -5.35
C PRO A 457 23.97 15.02 -5.26
N GLY A 458 23.53 15.33 -4.04
CA GLY A 458 22.65 16.46 -3.77
C GLY A 458 23.30 17.82 -4.07
N PRO A 459 22.48 18.87 -4.21
CA PRO A 459 22.94 20.20 -4.62
C PRO A 459 23.68 20.97 -3.51
N GLY A 460 23.49 20.59 -2.24
CA GLY A 460 24.04 21.31 -1.08
C GLY A 460 25.57 21.20 -0.94
N PRO A 461 26.20 22.10 -0.16
CA PRO A 461 27.58 21.94 0.28
C PRO A 461 27.67 20.89 1.40
N ASN A 462 28.79 20.15 1.46
CA ASN A 462 29.06 19.12 2.48
C ASN A 462 27.96 18.02 2.55
N TRP A 463 28.14 16.98 3.39
CA TRP A 463 27.19 15.86 3.57
C TRP A 463 26.68 15.23 2.26
N ARG A 464 27.55 15.09 1.27
CA ARG A 464 27.18 14.66 -0.10
C ARG A 464 28.16 13.70 -0.76
N ASP A 465 29.18 13.30 -0.02
CA ASP A 465 30.33 12.51 -0.47
C ASP A 465 30.33 11.11 0.15
N HIS A 466 29.25 10.75 0.84
CA HIS A 466 29.07 9.44 1.44
C HIS A 466 27.61 8.98 1.34
N GLU A 467 27.39 7.69 1.11
CA GLU A 467 26.07 7.10 0.87
C GLU A 467 25.14 7.17 2.09
N SER A 468 25.71 7.28 3.30
CA SER A 468 24.96 7.41 4.56
C SER A 468 24.15 8.71 4.67
N PHE A 469 24.40 9.71 3.82
CA PHE A 469 23.69 10.99 3.87
C PHE A 469 22.42 11.04 3.02
N TYR A 470 22.01 9.91 2.43
CA TYR A 470 20.97 9.86 1.39
C TYR A 470 19.78 9.00 1.80
N PHE A 471 18.58 9.44 1.39
CA PHE A 471 17.33 8.71 1.66
C PHE A 471 17.38 7.30 1.10
N ARG A 472 17.96 7.18 -0.11
CA ARG A 472 18.13 5.93 -0.85
C ARG A 472 19.11 4.95 -0.21
N ARG A 473 19.72 5.28 0.93
CA ARG A 473 20.52 4.35 1.74
C ARG A 473 19.76 3.05 2.04
N ILE A 474 18.43 3.12 2.18
CA ILE A 474 17.54 1.97 2.37
C ILE A 474 17.61 0.92 1.26
N GLU A 475 17.98 1.31 0.03
CA GLU A 475 18.15 0.37 -1.09
C GLU A 475 19.33 -0.58 -0.83
N GLN A 476 20.36 -0.12 -0.12
CA GLN A 476 21.51 -0.94 0.23
C GLN A 476 21.20 -1.88 1.39
N LEU A 477 20.43 -1.43 2.39
CA LEU A 477 19.88 -2.31 3.42
C LEU A 477 19.03 -3.40 2.80
N ARG A 478 18.18 -3.03 1.82
CA ARG A 478 17.39 -4.00 1.06
C ARG A 478 18.27 -5.00 0.30
N GLN A 479 19.36 -4.53 -0.31
CA GLN A 479 20.31 -5.39 -0.99
C GLN A 479 20.97 -6.40 -0.03
N VAL A 480 21.32 -5.99 1.19
CA VAL A 480 21.80 -6.90 2.24
C VAL A 480 20.74 -7.95 2.59
N MET A 481 19.46 -7.56 2.73
CA MET A 481 18.37 -8.52 2.96
C MET A 481 18.27 -9.56 1.84
N ILE A 482 18.35 -9.12 0.57
CA ILE A 482 18.30 -10.02 -0.59
C ILE A 482 19.45 -11.03 -0.56
N GLU A 483 20.68 -10.55 -0.32
CA GLU A 483 21.87 -11.40 -0.27
C GLU A 483 21.83 -12.46 0.83
N HIS A 484 21.07 -12.20 1.91
CA HIS A 484 20.95 -13.11 3.05
C HIS A 484 19.63 -13.90 3.09
N GLY A 485 18.84 -13.85 2.01
CA GLY A 485 17.60 -14.63 1.86
C GLY A 485 16.35 -14.02 2.51
N GLU A 486 16.43 -12.77 3.00
CA GLU A 486 15.34 -12.08 3.72
C GLU A 486 14.50 -11.16 2.82
N ALA A 487 14.55 -11.36 1.50
CA ALA A 487 13.80 -10.54 0.54
C ALA A 487 12.26 -10.58 0.76
N GLY A 488 11.74 -11.57 1.47
CA GLY A 488 10.31 -11.67 1.80
C GLY A 488 9.82 -10.66 2.85
N LYS A 489 10.73 -10.11 3.66
CA LYS A 489 10.35 -9.17 4.73
C LYS A 489 10.31 -7.72 4.27
N GLN A 490 9.46 -6.95 4.94
CA GLN A 490 9.38 -5.50 4.73
C GLN A 490 10.48 -4.75 5.47
N ILE A 491 10.74 -3.52 5.01
CA ILE A 491 11.44 -2.48 5.77
C ILE A 491 10.39 -1.45 6.23
N TRP A 492 10.43 -1.07 7.49
CA TRP A 492 9.67 0.05 8.04
C TRP A 492 10.62 1.20 8.33
N LEU A 493 10.28 2.41 7.88
CA LEU A 493 11.06 3.60 8.23
C LEU A 493 10.53 4.12 9.56
N THR A 494 11.08 3.62 10.66
CA THR A 494 10.62 3.96 12.02
C THR A 494 10.93 5.41 12.38
N GLU A 495 11.88 6.03 11.68
CA GLU A 495 12.08 7.47 11.60
C GLU A 495 12.54 7.83 10.18
N PHE A 496 12.03 8.92 9.59
CA PHE A 496 12.62 9.56 8.42
C PHE A 496 12.17 11.02 8.33
N GLY A 497 12.97 11.88 7.71
CA GLY A 497 12.54 13.24 7.45
C GLY A 497 13.69 14.17 7.09
N TRP A 498 13.43 15.47 7.08
CA TRP A 498 14.42 16.50 6.85
C TRP A 498 14.22 17.62 7.88
N THR A 499 15.29 18.10 8.50
CA THR A 499 15.22 19.29 9.35
C THR A 499 15.30 20.55 8.51
N THR A 500 14.55 21.57 8.90
CA THR A 500 14.76 22.95 8.40
C THR A 500 15.95 23.59 9.11
N ALA A 501 16.11 24.92 9.01
CA ALA A 501 17.16 25.66 9.70
C ALA A 501 17.28 25.23 11.18
N ASN A 502 18.44 24.67 11.53
CA ASN A 502 18.72 24.03 12.80
C ASN A 502 20.08 24.50 13.31
N GLN A 503 20.10 24.93 14.56
CA GLN A 503 21.28 25.51 15.21
C GLN A 503 21.92 24.55 16.22
N ALA A 504 21.31 23.36 16.43
CA ALA A 504 21.88 22.34 17.26
C ALA A 504 23.19 21.81 16.63
N PRO A 505 24.26 21.61 17.44
CA PRO A 505 25.52 21.07 16.94
C PRO A 505 25.32 19.73 16.20
N GLY A 506 25.87 19.61 14.99
CA GLY A 506 25.75 18.42 14.15
C GLY A 506 24.56 18.42 13.19
N TYR A 507 23.64 19.39 13.29
CA TYR A 507 22.45 19.52 12.43
C TYR A 507 22.52 20.73 11.50
N GLU A 508 23.69 21.34 11.34
CA GLU A 508 23.87 22.59 10.60
C GLU A 508 23.50 22.47 9.11
N TYR A 509 23.50 21.24 8.57
CA TYR A 509 23.01 20.93 7.23
C TYR A 509 21.54 21.33 7.02
N GLY A 510 20.73 21.38 8.09
CA GLY A 510 19.35 21.85 8.05
C GLY A 510 19.21 23.30 7.60
N ASN A 511 20.25 24.13 7.77
CA ASN A 511 20.28 25.50 7.28
C ASN A 511 20.28 25.61 5.74
N GLN A 512 20.40 24.49 5.02
CA GLN A 512 20.28 24.41 3.57
C GLN A 512 18.87 24.01 3.10
N ILE A 513 17.94 23.73 4.02
CA ILE A 513 16.60 23.22 3.72
C ILE A 513 15.56 24.25 4.17
N SER A 514 14.80 24.79 3.22
CA SER A 514 13.63 25.62 3.52
C SER A 514 12.44 24.74 3.96
N GLU A 515 11.40 25.35 4.53
CA GLU A 515 10.18 24.61 4.89
C GLU A 515 9.46 24.04 3.65
N GLU A 516 9.55 24.71 2.51
CA GLU A 516 9.05 24.22 1.22
C GLU A 516 9.87 23.01 0.74
N ALA A 517 11.20 23.07 0.83
CA ALA A 517 12.04 21.92 0.49
C ALA A 517 11.77 20.72 1.40
N GLN A 518 11.57 20.95 2.72
CA GLN A 518 11.14 19.91 3.65
C GLN A 518 9.81 19.27 3.18
N ALA A 519 8.83 20.10 2.79
CA ALA A 519 7.54 19.64 2.30
C ALA A 519 7.66 18.77 1.04
N GLU A 520 8.41 19.26 0.04
CA GLU A 520 8.67 18.56 -1.21
C GLU A 520 9.37 17.22 -0.96
N TYR A 521 10.40 17.20 -0.11
CA TYR A 521 11.18 15.99 0.16
C TYR A 521 10.37 14.93 0.90
N LEU A 522 9.58 15.31 1.90
CA LEU A 522 8.72 14.37 2.62
C LEU A 522 7.67 13.73 1.71
N VAL A 523 6.99 14.53 0.87
CA VAL A 523 6.02 14.00 -0.10
C VAL A 523 6.71 13.10 -1.13
N ARG A 524 7.86 13.53 -1.65
CA ARG A 524 8.61 12.77 -2.65
C ARG A 524 9.12 11.44 -2.10
N ALA A 525 9.54 11.38 -0.85
CA ALA A 525 9.94 10.13 -0.19
C ALA A 525 8.80 9.10 -0.14
N PHE A 526 7.58 9.53 0.22
CA PHE A 526 6.40 8.66 0.17
C PHE A 526 6.05 8.21 -1.25
N GLN A 527 6.14 9.11 -2.23
CA GLN A 527 5.93 8.76 -3.64
C GLN A 527 6.94 7.71 -4.10
N MET A 528 8.22 7.88 -3.78
CA MET A 528 9.27 6.91 -4.11
C MET A 528 9.00 5.55 -3.46
N ALA A 529 8.60 5.53 -2.19
CA ALA A 529 8.25 4.30 -1.51
C ALA A 529 7.11 3.55 -2.20
N ARG A 530 6.03 4.25 -2.54
CA ARG A 530 4.89 3.66 -3.27
C ARG A 530 5.28 3.16 -4.65
N GLN A 531 6.10 3.93 -5.37
CA GLN A 531 6.38 3.70 -6.78
C GLN A 531 7.49 2.66 -6.99
N TYR A 532 8.52 2.66 -6.14
CA TYR A 532 9.76 1.90 -6.38
C TYR A 532 10.07 0.86 -5.29
N TYR A 533 9.47 0.95 -4.10
CA TYR A 533 9.82 0.10 -2.96
C TYR A 533 8.65 -0.78 -2.51
N PRO A 534 8.34 -1.87 -3.23
CA PRO A 534 7.25 -2.77 -2.85
C PRO A 534 7.49 -3.58 -1.58
N TRP A 535 8.70 -3.51 -1.06
CA TRP A 535 9.10 -4.05 0.23
C TRP A 535 8.95 -3.03 1.36
N MET A 536 8.51 -1.80 1.07
CA MET A 536 8.25 -0.79 2.09
C MET A 536 6.97 -1.12 2.85
N GLY A 537 7.03 -0.99 4.17
CA GLY A 537 5.87 -1.07 5.07
C GLY A 537 5.44 0.31 5.54
N VAL A 538 5.47 0.55 6.85
CA VAL A 538 5.07 1.83 7.45
C VAL A 538 6.25 2.80 7.47
N MET A 539 6.01 4.06 7.09
CA MET A 539 6.99 5.15 7.21
C MET A 539 6.50 6.19 8.21
N PHE A 540 7.35 6.51 9.19
CA PHE A 540 7.06 7.43 10.28
C PHE A 540 7.86 8.72 10.14
N VAL A 541 7.19 9.80 9.77
CA VAL A 541 7.83 11.13 9.66
C VAL A 541 8.36 11.54 11.03
N TRP A 542 9.64 11.89 11.10
CA TRP A 542 10.29 12.54 12.23
C TRP A 542 10.26 14.07 11.98
N ASN A 543 9.34 14.81 12.61
CA ASN A 543 8.30 14.38 13.56
C ASN A 543 7.02 15.24 13.45
N LEU A 544 5.96 14.90 14.20
CA LEU A 544 4.72 15.68 14.20
C LEU A 544 4.82 16.99 15.00
N ASN A 545 5.11 16.89 16.30
CA ASN A 545 4.77 17.92 17.29
C ASN A 545 5.86 18.22 18.32
N PHE A 546 7.12 17.85 18.11
CA PHE A 546 8.18 18.17 19.07
C PHE A 546 8.33 19.68 19.26
N SER A 547 8.06 20.48 18.23
CA SER A 547 8.04 21.95 18.30
C SER A 547 7.06 22.52 19.34
N VAL A 548 6.04 21.76 19.73
CA VAL A 548 5.06 22.13 20.75
C VAL A 548 5.62 21.92 22.17
N VAL A 549 6.57 21.00 22.34
CA VAL A 549 7.06 20.56 23.66
C VAL A 549 8.54 20.84 23.90
N THR A 550 9.29 21.24 22.88
CA THR A 550 10.71 21.62 22.97
C THR A 550 10.92 23.06 22.53
N PRO A 551 11.94 23.76 23.06
CA PRO A 551 12.27 25.10 22.61
C PRO A 551 12.98 25.06 21.24
N PRO A 552 13.03 26.17 20.47
CA PRO A 552 13.59 26.20 19.11
C PRO A 552 15.06 25.77 18.99
N GLU A 553 15.84 25.88 20.06
CA GLU A 553 17.24 25.45 20.14
C GLU A 553 17.42 23.93 20.31
N ASP A 554 16.36 23.19 20.68
CA ASP A 554 16.39 21.73 20.74
C ASP A 554 16.46 21.16 19.33
N GLU A 555 17.38 20.21 19.10
CA GLU A 555 17.63 19.63 17.77
C GLU A 555 16.36 19.10 17.10
N LYS A 556 15.34 18.67 17.86
CA LYS A 556 14.11 18.01 17.38
C LYS A 556 13.05 19.01 16.95
N HIS A 557 13.13 20.25 17.45
CA HIS A 557 12.15 21.29 17.17
C HIS A 557 12.02 21.56 15.66
N PRO A 558 13.11 21.76 14.89
CA PRO A 558 13.01 22.13 13.48
C PRO A 558 12.64 20.97 12.54
N TRP A 559 12.62 19.73 13.03
CA TRP A 559 12.10 18.57 12.28
C TRP A 559 10.57 18.49 12.27
N SER A 560 9.90 19.21 13.17
CA SER A 560 8.45 19.11 13.33
C SER A 560 7.73 19.62 12.09
N VAL A 561 6.67 18.93 11.67
CA VAL A 561 5.79 19.40 10.59
C VAL A 561 4.70 20.38 11.07
N LEU A 562 4.62 20.62 12.39
CA LEU A 562 3.77 21.63 13.01
C LEU A 562 4.62 22.74 13.64
N TYR A 563 4.06 23.95 13.74
CA TYR A 563 4.60 24.99 14.61
C TYR A 563 4.19 24.74 16.07
N SER A 564 4.82 25.48 17.00
CA SER A 564 4.62 25.34 18.45
C SER A 564 3.20 25.63 18.93
N ASP A 565 2.40 26.34 18.12
CA ASP A 565 0.99 26.67 18.37
C ASP A 565 0.01 25.70 17.69
N TRP A 566 0.50 24.56 17.20
CA TRP A 566 -0.25 23.55 16.42
C TRP A 566 -0.65 23.96 15.00
N THR A 567 -0.27 25.14 14.53
CA THR A 567 -0.55 25.51 13.14
C THR A 567 0.31 24.67 12.17
N PRO A 568 -0.25 24.23 11.03
CA PRO A 568 0.49 23.47 10.03
C PRO A 568 1.70 24.23 9.47
N ARG A 569 2.86 23.57 9.36
CA ARG A 569 3.93 24.02 8.45
C ARG A 569 3.58 23.64 7.00
N PRO A 570 4.31 24.17 5.99
CA PRO A 570 4.18 23.72 4.60
C PRO A 570 4.25 22.20 4.45
N SER A 571 5.13 21.54 5.22
CA SER A 571 5.31 20.08 5.21
C SER A 571 4.07 19.31 5.65
N TYR A 572 3.41 19.69 6.76
CA TYR A 572 2.18 19.04 7.18
C TYR A 572 1.07 19.23 6.14
N THR A 573 0.95 20.43 5.57
CA THR A 573 -0.07 20.72 4.56
C THR A 573 0.15 19.88 3.29
N ALA A 574 1.40 19.74 2.85
CA ALA A 574 1.75 18.90 1.71
C ALA A 574 1.47 17.41 1.98
N LEU A 575 1.82 16.89 3.16
CA LEU A 575 1.50 15.52 3.58
C LEU A 575 -0.01 15.27 3.71
N GLN A 576 -0.77 16.28 4.13
CA GLN A 576 -2.23 16.21 4.17
C GLN A 576 -2.81 16.09 2.75
N GLN A 577 -2.30 16.87 1.80
CA GLN A 577 -2.80 16.96 0.43
C GLN A 577 -2.30 15.84 -0.50
N MET A 578 -1.17 15.18 -0.18
CA MET A 578 -0.65 14.12 -1.04
C MET A 578 -1.61 12.92 -1.12
N PRO A 579 -1.67 12.22 -2.28
CA PRO A 579 -2.40 10.97 -2.42
C PRO A 579 -1.89 9.91 -1.42
N LYS A 580 -2.82 9.11 -0.88
CA LYS A 580 -2.55 8.03 0.07
C LYS A 580 -2.90 6.66 -0.51
#